data_AF-A0A7V4KTQ5-F1
#
_entry.id   AF-A0A7V4KTQ5-F1
#
_cell.length_a   1.000
_cell.length_b   1.000
_cell.length_c   1.000
_cell.angle_alpha   90.00
_cell.angle_beta   90.00
_cell.angle_gamma   90.00
#
_symmetry.space_group_name_H-M   'P 1'
#
loop_
_entity.id
_entity.type
_entity.pdbx_description
1 polymer ?
#
loop_
_entity_poly.entity_id
_entity_poly.type
_entity_poly.pdbx_seq_one_letter_code
_entity_poly.pdbx_strand_id
1 'polypeptide(L)'
;MITLEPQERIYLLKRRHPLVLKLRILPSISVLFLFFILVLFFLFHRISWPKFFVENFPGISKFKLNFVFAFLFSLTLPIFLGLVFLEITRYYLTYWVITNQRIIEARFIGLFNVQYSSIELDKIQDMRAQIKGFLQSFY
;
A
#
# COMPACT_ATOMS: atom_id res chain seq x y z
N MET A 1 19.46 11.61 3.08
CA MET A 1 19.01 12.83 3.78
C MET A 1 19.27 14.01 2.85
N ILE A 2 18.34 14.97 2.75
CA ILE A 2 18.50 16.11 1.85
C ILE A 2 19.43 17.13 2.53
N THR A 3 20.54 17.47 1.89
CA THR A 3 21.49 18.49 2.34
C THR A 3 21.38 19.72 1.46
N LEU A 4 20.99 20.85 2.06
CA LEU A 4 20.84 22.12 1.37
C LEU A 4 22.16 22.88 1.35
N GLU A 5 22.39 23.64 0.28
CA GLU A 5 23.50 24.60 0.25
C GLU A 5 23.22 25.81 1.19
N PRO A 6 24.26 26.54 1.64
CA PRO A 6 24.09 27.63 2.60
C PRO A 6 23.11 28.73 2.18
N GLN A 7 22.92 28.94 0.87
CA GLN A 7 21.99 29.93 0.30
C GLN A 7 20.75 29.30 -0.33
N GLU A 8 20.59 27.97 -0.23
CA GLU A 8 19.46 27.25 -0.80
C GLU A 8 18.25 27.34 0.14
N ARG A 9 17.12 27.82 -0.40
CA ARG A 9 15.86 28.00 0.34
C ARG A 9 14.77 27.16 -0.28
N ILE A 10 14.01 26.44 0.56
CA ILE A 10 12.85 25.66 0.13
C ILE A 10 11.64 26.59 -0.06
N TYR A 11 11.05 26.59 -1.26
CA TYR A 11 9.81 27.33 -1.54
C TYR A 11 8.58 26.45 -1.42
N LEU A 12 8.66 25.22 -1.93
CA LEU A 12 7.50 24.35 -2.00
C LEU A 12 7.87 22.90 -1.70
N LEU A 13 7.08 22.27 -0.84
CA LEU A 13 7.04 20.83 -0.69
C LEU A 13 5.71 20.33 -1.25
N LYS A 14 5.76 19.60 -2.36
CA LYS A 14 4.56 19.09 -3.03
C LYS A 14 4.51 17.57 -3.00
N ARG A 15 3.33 17.04 -2.70
CA ARG A 15 3.01 15.61 -2.77
C ARG A 15 1.94 15.37 -3.82
N ARG A 16 1.76 14.10 -4.18
CA ARG A 16 0.65 13.66 -5.04
C ARG A 16 -0.69 14.01 -4.38
N HIS A 17 -1.73 14.14 -5.18
CA HIS A 17 -3.06 14.47 -4.68
C HIS A 17 -3.62 13.34 -3.80
N PRO A 18 -4.30 13.62 -2.67
CA PRO A 18 -4.84 12.60 -1.75
C PRO A 18 -5.83 11.63 -2.40
N LEU A 19 -6.51 12.04 -3.47
CA LEU A 19 -7.42 11.16 -4.21
C LEU A 19 -6.68 9.94 -4.78
N VAL A 20 -5.44 10.10 -5.22
CA VAL A 20 -4.61 9.00 -5.74
C VAL A 20 -4.38 7.95 -4.66
N LEU A 21 -4.16 8.38 -3.42
CA LEU A 21 -4.00 7.48 -2.28
C LEU A 21 -5.30 6.72 -2.00
N LYS A 22 -6.42 7.44 -1.89
CA LYS A 22 -7.73 6.84 -1.60
C LYS A 22 -8.11 5.79 -2.64
N LEU A 23 -8.00 6.13 -3.93
CA LEU A 23 -8.32 5.24 -5.03
C LEU A 23 -7.42 3.99 -5.05
N ARG A 24 -6.14 4.13 -4.68
CA ARG A 24 -5.21 3.00 -4.69
C ARG A 24 -5.37 2.08 -3.48
N ILE A 25 -5.72 2.62 -2.30
CA ILE A 25 -5.90 1.84 -1.07
C ILE A 25 -7.26 1.13 -1.03
N LEU A 26 -8.31 1.70 -1.64
CA LEU A 26 -9.67 1.20 -1.57
C LEU A 26 -9.81 -0.30 -1.94
N PRO A 27 -9.21 -0.82 -3.04
CA PRO A 27 -9.28 -2.24 -3.37
C PRO A 27 -8.62 -3.11 -2.30
N SER A 28 -7.45 -2.72 -1.82
CA SER A 28 -6.70 -3.47 -0.79
C SER A 28 -7.46 -3.55 0.52
N ILE A 29 -8.11 -2.47 0.95
CA ILE A 29 -8.98 -2.47 2.14
C ILE A 29 -10.21 -3.36 1.91
N SER A 30 -10.81 -3.30 0.73
CA SER A 30 -12.00 -4.11 0.39
C SER A 30 -11.68 -5.61 0.47
N VAL A 31 -10.53 -6.02 -0.06
CA VAL A 31 -10.06 -7.41 0.04
C VAL A 31 -9.75 -7.79 1.49
N LEU A 32 -9.06 -6.93 2.24
CA LEU A 32 -8.79 -7.17 3.66
C LEU A 32 -10.09 -7.40 4.46
N PHE A 33 -11.11 -6.59 4.20
CA PHE A 33 -12.41 -6.71 4.86
C PHE A 33 -13.12 -8.01 4.49
N LEU A 34 -13.06 -8.43 3.21
CA LEU A 34 -13.58 -9.71 2.75
C LEU A 34 -12.91 -10.89 3.50
N PHE A 35 -11.58 -10.90 3.57
CA PHE A 35 -10.85 -11.95 4.29
C PHE A 35 -11.13 -11.94 5.80
N PHE A 36 -11.31 -10.76 6.39
CA PHE A 36 -11.71 -10.63 7.79
C PHE A 36 -13.09 -11.25 8.04
N ILE A 37 -14.07 -10.99 7.17
CA ILE A 37 -15.39 -11.63 7.24
C ILE A 37 -15.27 -13.15 7.09
N LEU A 38 -14.43 -13.64 6.19
CA LEU A 38 -14.21 -15.09 6.02
C LEU A 38 -13.64 -15.72 7.30
N VAL A 39 -12.68 -15.08 7.96
CA VAL A 39 -12.14 -15.56 9.23
C VAL A 39 -13.25 -15.64 10.28
N LEU A 40 -14.06 -14.59 10.43
CA LEU A 40 -15.21 -14.60 11.35
C LEU A 40 -16.20 -15.71 10.99
N PHE A 41 -16.52 -15.87 9.71
CA PHE A 41 -17.40 -16.92 9.22
C PHE A 41 -16.89 -18.31 9.63
N PHE A 42 -15.61 -18.62 9.41
CA PHE A 42 -15.04 -19.91 9.81
C PHE A 42 -14.91 -20.09 11.33
N LEU A 43 -14.76 -19.02 12.12
CA LEU A 43 -14.77 -19.13 13.57
C LEU A 43 -16.13 -19.56 14.12
N PHE A 44 -17.22 -19.00 13.59
CA PHE A 44 -18.58 -19.27 14.08
C PHE A 44 -19.28 -20.43 13.36
N HIS A 45 -18.94 -20.70 12.10
CA HIS A 45 -19.55 -21.77 11.31
C HIS A 45 -18.90 -23.12 11.61
N ARG A 46 -19.71 -24.12 11.97
CA ARG A 46 -19.22 -25.47 12.24
C ARG A 46 -19.08 -26.25 10.93
N ILE A 47 -17.85 -26.64 10.62
CA ILE A 47 -17.53 -27.50 9.48
C ILE A 47 -17.22 -28.89 10.01
N SER A 48 -17.99 -29.88 9.55
CA SER A 48 -17.76 -31.29 9.87
C SER A 48 -16.78 -31.92 8.89
N TRP A 49 -16.02 -32.91 9.36
CA TRP A 49 -15.17 -33.72 8.50
C TRP A 49 -16.00 -34.56 7.53
N PRO A 50 -15.53 -34.78 6.28
CA PRO A 50 -16.15 -35.76 5.38
C PRO A 50 -16.14 -37.15 6.01
N LYS A 51 -17.23 -37.91 5.84
CA LYS A 51 -17.43 -39.23 6.49
C LYS A 51 -16.29 -40.21 6.22
N PHE A 52 -15.78 -40.24 5.00
CA PHE A 52 -14.63 -41.06 4.60
C PHE A 52 -13.39 -40.87 5.49
N PHE A 53 -13.07 -39.64 5.89
CA PHE A 53 -11.90 -39.38 6.74
C PHE A 53 -12.12 -39.83 8.18
N VAL A 54 -13.35 -39.72 8.69
CA VAL A 54 -13.70 -40.12 10.06
C VAL A 54 -13.68 -41.64 10.21
N GLU A 55 -14.13 -42.36 9.19
CA GLU A 55 -14.14 -43.83 9.16
C GLU A 55 -12.72 -44.42 9.13
N ASN A 56 -11.81 -43.84 8.34
CA ASN A 56 -10.42 -44.29 8.27
C ASN A 56 -9.55 -43.80 9.43
N PHE A 57 -9.87 -42.64 10.03
CA PHE A 57 -9.11 -42.02 11.11
C PHE A 57 -10.03 -41.45 12.20
N PRO A 58 -10.50 -42.27 13.15
CA PRO A 58 -11.49 -41.84 14.15
C PRO A 58 -10.98 -40.71 15.06
N GLY A 59 -9.67 -40.60 15.27
CA GLY A 59 -9.05 -39.52 16.06
C GLY A 59 -9.18 -38.12 15.46
N ILE A 60 -9.36 -38.02 14.14
CA ILE A 60 -9.49 -36.74 13.42
C ILE A 60 -10.79 -36.00 13.77
N SER A 61 -11.83 -36.74 14.19
CA SER A 61 -13.11 -36.16 14.64
C SER A 61 -12.98 -35.19 15.82
N LYS A 62 -11.90 -35.31 16.62
CA LYS A 62 -11.59 -34.39 17.74
C LYS A 62 -11.05 -33.03 17.26
N PHE A 63 -10.52 -32.96 16.03
CA PHE A 63 -10.01 -31.73 15.44
C PHE A 63 -11.13 -30.91 14.82
N LYS A 64 -11.22 -29.64 15.24
CA LYS A 64 -12.22 -28.71 14.74
C LYS A 64 -11.69 -28.03 13.46
N LEU A 65 -12.12 -28.51 12.28
CA LEU A 65 -11.69 -27.99 10.97
C LEU A 65 -11.90 -26.49 10.82
N ASN A 66 -12.99 -25.97 11.39
CA ASN A 66 -13.34 -24.58 11.31
C ASN A 66 -12.25 -23.66 11.91
N PHE A 67 -11.59 -24.09 12.99
CA PHE A 67 -10.43 -23.39 13.56
C PHE A 67 -9.20 -23.45 12.65
N VAL A 68 -8.98 -24.56 11.95
CA VAL A 68 -7.86 -24.71 11.01
C VAL A 68 -8.04 -23.75 9.84
N PHE A 69 -9.24 -23.70 9.25
CA PHE A 69 -9.55 -22.73 8.18
C PHE A 69 -9.44 -21.30 8.68
N ALA A 70 -10.05 -20.97 9.83
CA ALA A 70 -9.93 -19.63 10.41
C ALA A 70 -8.47 -19.22 10.63
N PHE A 71 -7.63 -20.12 11.12
CA PHE A 71 -6.20 -19.88 11.29
C PHE A 71 -5.51 -19.61 9.94
N LEU A 72 -5.70 -20.46 8.93
CA LEU A 72 -5.09 -20.28 7.60
C LEU A 72 -5.50 -18.95 6.96
N PHE A 73 -6.80 -18.59 7.01
CA PHE A 73 -7.26 -17.30 6.51
C PHE A 73 -6.73 -16.13 7.34
N SER A 74 -6.56 -16.29 8.65
CA SER A 74 -6.00 -15.23 9.50
C SER A 74 -4.56 -14.88 9.14
N LEU A 75 -3.76 -15.83 8.65
CA LEU A 75 -2.39 -15.59 8.17
C LEU A 75 -2.32 -14.67 6.95
N THR A 76 -3.41 -14.54 6.20
CA THR A 76 -3.48 -13.63 5.03
C THR A 76 -3.69 -12.17 5.43
N LEU A 77 -4.33 -11.91 6.58
CA LEU A 77 -4.61 -10.56 7.06
C LEU A 77 -3.36 -9.67 7.21
N PRO A 78 -2.26 -10.12 7.86
CA PRO A 78 -1.05 -9.30 7.96
C PRO A 78 -0.42 -9.00 6.60
N ILE A 79 -0.57 -9.90 5.60
CA ILE A 79 -0.05 -9.67 4.24
C ILE A 79 -0.78 -8.49 3.60
N PHE A 80 -2.12 -8.49 3.63
CA PHE A 80 -2.92 -7.40 3.06
C PHE A 80 -2.72 -6.10 3.83
N LEU A 81 -2.60 -6.16 5.16
CA LEU A 81 -2.29 -4.99 5.98
C LEU A 81 -0.92 -4.39 5.59
N GLY A 82 0.08 -5.25 5.36
CA GLY A 82 1.40 -4.85 4.86
C GLY A 82 1.31 -4.14 3.50
N LEU A 83 0.51 -4.65 2.56
CA LEU A 83 0.30 -4.01 1.26
C LEU A 83 -0.33 -2.62 1.38
N VAL A 84 -1.35 -2.47 2.24
CA VAL A 84 -1.94 -1.16 2.53
C VAL A 84 -0.90 -0.20 3.10
N PHE A 85 -0.11 -0.67 4.07
CA PHE A 85 0.95 0.13 4.67
C PHE A 85 2.03 0.55 3.66
N LEU A 86 2.36 -0.31 2.70
CA LEU A 86 3.32 0.01 1.64
C LEU A 86 2.82 1.12 0.71
N GLU A 87 1.53 1.11 0.35
CA GLU A 87 0.97 2.18 -0.47
C GLU A 87 0.89 3.52 0.27
N ILE A 88 0.56 3.48 1.57
CA ILE A 88 0.63 4.64 2.45
C ILE A 88 2.07 5.18 2.49
N THR A 89 3.04 4.31 2.80
CA THR A 89 4.45 4.67 2.91
C THR A 89 4.97 5.26 1.60
N ARG A 90 4.67 4.62 0.46
CA ARG A 90 5.04 5.10 -0.86
C ARG A 90 4.48 6.50 -1.12
N TYR A 91 3.23 6.77 -0.75
CA TYR A 91 2.62 8.08 -0.94
C TYR A 91 3.25 9.16 -0.06
N TYR A 92 3.53 8.87 1.21
CA TYR A 92 4.11 9.86 2.12
C TYR A 92 5.60 10.11 1.87
N LEU A 93 6.35 9.09 1.45
CA LEU A 93 7.78 9.18 1.17
C LEU A 93 8.11 9.59 -0.27
N THR A 94 7.11 9.65 -1.16
CA THR A 94 7.29 10.20 -2.51
C THR A 94 6.83 11.66 -2.55
N TYR A 95 7.79 12.57 -2.58
CA TYR A 95 7.52 14.01 -2.55
C TYR A 95 8.57 14.79 -3.33
N TRP A 96 8.18 15.99 -3.76
CA TRP A 96 9.05 16.92 -4.46
C TRP A 96 9.32 18.11 -3.56
N VAL A 97 10.57 18.55 -3.54
CA VAL A 97 11.03 19.76 -2.87
C VAL A 97 11.56 20.70 -3.94
N ILE A 98 10.98 21.88 -4.02
CA ILE A 98 11.38 22.92 -4.96
C ILE A 98 12.11 24.01 -4.18
N THR A 99 13.36 24.27 -4.57
CA THR A 99 14.21 25.32 -3.99
C THR A 99 14.45 26.46 -4.98
N ASN A 100 15.19 27.50 -4.60
CA ASN A 100 15.67 28.55 -5.52
C ASN A 100 16.64 28.04 -6.58
N GLN A 101 17.29 26.90 -6.37
CA GLN A 101 18.38 26.44 -7.23
C GLN A 101 18.01 25.18 -8.02
N ARG A 102 17.23 24.26 -7.43
CA ARG A 102 16.95 22.94 -8.00
C ARG A 102 15.62 22.36 -7.54
N ILE A 103 15.17 21.35 -8.25
CA ILE A 103 14.03 20.50 -7.87
C ILE A 103 14.61 19.18 -7.39
N ILE A 104 14.26 18.78 -6.17
CA ILE A 104 14.66 17.52 -5.57
C ILE A 104 13.45 16.60 -5.52
N GLU A 105 13.51 15.48 -6.24
CA GLU A 105 12.53 14.40 -6.15
C GLU A 105 13.05 13.35 -5.17
N ALA A 106 12.26 13.10 -4.11
CA ALA A 106 12.39 11.91 -3.28
C ALA A 106 11.39 10.87 -3.76
N ARG A 107 11.87 9.69 -4.15
CA ARG A 107 11.04 8.59 -4.67
C ARG A 107 11.28 7.31 -3.89
N PHE A 108 10.19 6.69 -3.45
CA PHE A 108 10.23 5.38 -2.81
C PHE A 108 10.25 4.25 -3.85
N ILE A 109 11.33 3.47 -3.90
CA ILE A 109 11.57 2.45 -4.94
C ILE A 109 11.30 1.04 -4.44
N GLY A 110 11.58 0.75 -3.17
CA GLY A 110 11.37 -0.56 -2.56
C GLY A 110 11.26 -0.46 -1.04
N LEU A 111 11.20 -1.60 -0.37
CA LEU A 111 11.11 -1.67 1.10
C LEU A 111 12.26 -0.87 1.73
N PHE A 112 11.92 0.28 2.34
CA PHE A 112 12.84 1.17 3.04
C PHE A 112 13.94 1.83 2.18
N ASN A 113 13.78 1.85 0.85
CA ASN A 113 14.71 2.53 -0.05
C ASN A 113 14.09 3.77 -0.69
N VAL A 114 14.63 4.94 -0.36
CA VAL A 114 14.27 6.24 -0.93
C VAL A 114 15.44 6.72 -1.79
N GLN A 115 15.20 6.87 -3.09
CA GLN A 115 16.15 7.50 -3.99
C GLN A 115 15.87 9.00 -4.05
N TYR A 116 16.94 9.78 -3.94
CA TYR A 116 16.91 11.22 -4.15
C TYR A 116 17.51 11.52 -5.52
N SER A 117 16.83 12.36 -6.29
CA SER A 117 17.32 12.89 -7.55
C SER A 117 17.12 14.39 -7.56
N SER A 118 18.05 15.13 -8.18
CA SER A 118 18.02 16.58 -8.23
C SER A 118 18.23 17.07 -9.66
N ILE A 119 17.48 18.09 -10.04
CA ILE A 119 17.60 18.77 -11.34
C ILE A 119 17.77 20.25 -11.05
N GLU A 120 18.88 20.83 -11.47
CA GLU A 120 19.14 22.27 -11.35
C GLU A 120 18.21 23.05 -12.27
N LEU A 121 17.65 24.15 -11.77
CA LEU A 121 16.65 24.96 -12.49
C LEU A 121 17.25 25.63 -13.74
N ASP A 122 18.54 25.98 -13.70
CA ASP A 122 19.27 26.59 -14.83
C ASP A 122 19.52 25.61 -15.99
N LYS A 123 19.43 24.29 -15.74
CA LYS A 123 19.55 23.25 -16.77
C LYS A 123 18.22 22.90 -17.43
N ILE A 124 17.09 23.43 -16.94
CA ILE A 124 15.77 23.18 -17.52
C ILE A 124 15.58 24.11 -18.72
N GLN A 125 15.62 23.56 -19.93
CA GLN A 125 15.51 24.34 -21.17
C GLN A 125 14.08 24.45 -21.71
N ASP A 126 13.27 23.41 -21.55
CA ASP A 126 11.87 23.38 -21.98
C ASP A 126 11.03 22.64 -20.93
N MET A 127 9.81 23.13 -20.68
CA MET A 127 8.86 22.53 -19.75
C MET A 127 7.51 22.38 -20.43
N ARG A 128 7.06 21.12 -20.53
CA ARG A 128 5.74 20.79 -21.06
C ARG A 128 4.83 20.29 -19.94
N ALA A 129 3.73 20.98 -19.71
CA ALA A 129 2.63 20.48 -18.90
C ALA A 129 1.56 19.90 -19.82
N GLN A 130 1.13 18.67 -19.55
CA GLN A 130 0.02 18.05 -20.26
C GLN A 130 -1.02 17.55 -19.27
N ILE A 131 -2.27 17.95 -19.48
CA ILE A 131 -3.42 17.52 -18.70
C ILE A 131 -4.07 16.37 -19.49
N LYS A 132 -4.15 15.18 -18.89
CA LYS A 132 -4.70 13.97 -19.52
C LYS A 132 -5.75 13.32 -18.63
N GLY A 133 -7.01 13.31 -19.10
CA GLY A 133 -8.10 12.54 -18.52
C GLY A 133 -9.20 13.41 -17.91
N PHE A 134 -10.37 12.80 -17.72
CA PHE A 134 -11.61 13.50 -17.36
C PHE A 134 -11.57 14.15 -15.97
N LEU A 135 -10.98 13.48 -14.97
CA LEU A 135 -10.91 13.99 -13.60
C LEU A 135 -9.86 15.10 -13.39
N GLN A 136 -8.90 15.25 -14.30
CA GLN A 136 -7.87 16.30 -14.25
C GLN A 136 -8.37 17.64 -14.82
N SER A 137 -9.52 17.68 -15.50
CA SER A 137 -10.08 18.94 -16.01
C SER A 137 -10.85 19.73 -14.94
N PHE A 138 -11.16 19.12 -13.80
CA PHE A 138 -11.92 19.75 -12.71
C PHE A 138 -11.04 20.29 -11.57
N TYR A 139 -9.73 20.03 -11.58
CA TYR A 139 -8.76 20.43 -10.55
C TYR A 139 -7.41 20.83 -11.12
#